data_AF-A0A0L6Z5S5-F1
#
_entry.id   AF-A0A0L6Z5S5-F1
#
_cell.length_a   1.000
_cell.length_b   1.000
_cell.length_c   1.000
_cell.angle_alpha   90.00
_cell.angle_beta   90.00
_cell.angle_gamma   90.00
#
_symmetry.space_group_name_H-M   'P 1'
#
loop_
_entity.id
_entity.type
_entity.pdbx_description
1 polymer ?
#
loop_
_entity_poly.entity_id
_entity_poly.type
_entity_poly.pdbx_seq_one_letter_code
_entity_poly.pdbx_strand_id
1 'polypeptide(L)'
;MSKDYAKIVIQGSPITKSNFKLSNLKGRSILPFNSGKYHDRYAIYEQQIAYEARIQNPNTVLSESLIAILKVYYKSQKRHPDTTNIPKSIFDGIEKSGLIINDAQIRSLIIEEYYDSENPRFELELFAESKYSMDFQIKKRNTAEKPIEYNPPSNKKNSSLFDNTVGKKHTLSPTCEICGKSIKDEKDIIYGNKGKTLICKPCLKKLL
;
A
#
# COMPACT_ATOMS: atom_id res chain seq x y z
N MET A 1 -33.23 7.56 -22.33
CA MET A 1 -33.24 7.74 -20.88
C MET A 1 -31.80 7.77 -20.40
N SER A 2 -31.38 8.81 -19.69
CA SER A 2 -30.06 8.81 -19.06
C SER A 2 -30.03 7.71 -18.00
N LYS A 3 -29.03 6.83 -18.07
CA LYS A 3 -28.77 5.90 -16.97
C LYS A 3 -28.19 6.71 -15.82
N ASP A 4 -28.67 6.41 -14.63
CA ASP A 4 -28.35 7.01 -13.34
C ASP A 4 -27.56 6.05 -12.43
N TYR A 5 -27.35 4.83 -12.91
CA TYR A 5 -26.66 3.77 -12.20
C TYR A 5 -25.80 2.95 -13.17
N ALA A 6 -24.63 2.55 -12.70
CA ALA A 6 -23.79 1.56 -13.37
C ALA A 6 -23.12 0.65 -12.33
N LYS A 7 -23.07 -0.65 -12.65
CA LYS A 7 -22.31 -1.65 -11.88
C LYS A 7 -21.23 -2.27 -12.76
N ILE A 8 -20.04 -2.41 -12.21
CA ILE A 8 -18.88 -2.99 -12.87
C ILE A 8 -18.30 -4.05 -11.94
N VAL A 9 -18.10 -5.26 -12.45
CA VAL A 9 -17.48 -6.38 -11.72
C VAL A 9 -16.27 -6.85 -12.50
N ILE A 10 -15.10 -6.87 -11.86
CA ILE A 10 -13.86 -7.27 -12.54
C ILE A 10 -13.15 -8.32 -11.72
N GLN A 11 -12.85 -9.42 -12.40
CA GLN A 11 -12.16 -10.56 -11.82
C GLN A 11 -10.68 -10.29 -11.61
N GLY A 12 -10.14 -10.87 -10.55
CA GLY A 12 -8.76 -10.71 -10.13
C GLY A 12 -8.61 -9.71 -8.99
N SER A 13 -7.52 -9.86 -8.24
CA SER A 13 -7.20 -8.91 -7.17
C SER A 13 -6.79 -7.55 -7.77
N PRO A 14 -7.37 -6.45 -7.27
CA PRO A 14 -7.00 -5.13 -7.75
C PRO A 14 -5.53 -4.81 -7.51
N ILE A 15 -4.95 -4.07 -8.46
CA ILE A 15 -3.52 -3.74 -8.47
C ILE A 15 -3.38 -2.25 -8.14
N THR A 16 -2.59 -1.90 -7.12
CA THR A 16 -2.29 -0.51 -6.81
C THR A 16 -1.26 0.07 -7.76
N LYS A 17 -1.56 1.25 -8.32
CA LYS A 17 -0.63 2.00 -9.19
C LYS A 17 0.65 2.33 -8.43
N SER A 18 1.81 1.86 -8.90
CA SER A 18 3.10 2.30 -8.34
C SER A 18 3.36 3.72 -8.80
N ASN A 19 3.65 4.63 -7.87
CA ASN A 19 4.08 6.01 -8.17
C ASN A 19 5.52 6.09 -8.72
N PHE A 20 6.05 5.04 -9.34
CA PHE A 20 7.40 5.04 -9.88
C PHE A 20 7.47 5.95 -11.11
N LYS A 21 7.98 7.16 -10.92
CA LYS A 21 8.24 8.16 -11.95
C LYS A 21 9.74 8.35 -12.04
N LEU A 22 10.31 8.25 -13.24
CA LEU A 22 11.69 8.64 -13.49
C LEU A 22 11.71 10.14 -13.72
N SER A 23 12.57 10.90 -13.06
CA SER A 23 12.76 12.32 -13.34
C SER A 23 13.97 12.51 -14.25
N ASN A 24 13.84 13.37 -15.26
CA ASN A 24 15.02 13.81 -16.03
C ASN A 24 15.80 14.89 -15.28
N LEU A 25 16.97 15.29 -15.81
CA LEU A 25 17.82 16.36 -15.26
C LEU A 25 17.09 17.73 -15.11
N LYS A 26 15.96 17.93 -15.81
CA LYS A 26 15.12 19.14 -15.74
C LYS A 26 13.92 18.98 -14.78
N GLY A 27 13.87 17.91 -13.99
CA GLY A 27 12.80 17.65 -13.02
C GLY A 27 11.48 17.16 -13.63
N ARG A 28 11.38 16.98 -14.95
CA ARG A 28 10.17 16.45 -15.59
C ARG A 28 10.06 14.96 -15.31
N SER A 29 8.91 14.54 -14.78
CA SER A 29 8.58 13.13 -14.61
C SER A 29 8.31 12.48 -15.98
N ILE A 30 9.00 11.39 -16.24
CA ILE A 30 8.87 10.52 -17.41
C ILE A 30 8.37 9.17 -16.90
N LEU A 31 7.28 8.68 -17.50
CA LEU A 31 6.85 7.31 -17.32
C LEU A 31 7.68 6.43 -18.28
N PRO A 32 8.38 5.40 -17.79
CA PRO A 32 9.15 4.51 -18.67
C PRO A 32 8.24 3.85 -19.72
N PHE A 33 8.76 3.72 -20.94
CA PHE A 33 8.00 3.37 -22.15
C PHE A 33 7.42 1.94 -22.11
N ASN A 34 6.22 1.77 -22.70
CA ASN A 34 5.50 0.51 -22.91
C ASN A 34 6.39 -0.46 -23.71
N SER A 35 6.99 -1.44 -23.02
CA SER A 35 7.96 -2.38 -23.61
C SER A 35 7.49 -3.84 -23.57
N GLY A 36 6.24 -4.09 -23.16
CA GLY A 36 5.66 -5.40 -22.88
C GLY A 36 6.15 -6.03 -21.58
N LYS A 37 6.95 -5.31 -20.77
CA LYS A 37 7.58 -5.83 -19.54
C LYS A 37 6.68 -5.56 -18.31
N TYR A 38 7.08 -6.07 -17.14
CA TYR A 38 6.39 -5.93 -15.84
C TYR A 38 5.85 -4.52 -15.52
N HIS A 39 6.47 -3.48 -16.08
CA HIS A 39 6.08 -2.07 -15.93
C HIS A 39 4.75 -1.71 -16.62
N ASP A 40 4.31 -2.50 -17.60
CA ASP A 40 3.11 -2.23 -18.42
C ASP A 40 1.83 -2.78 -17.78
N ARG A 41 1.95 -3.51 -16.67
CA ARG A 41 0.81 -4.17 -16.00
C ARG A 41 -0.28 -3.19 -15.58
N TYR A 42 0.06 -1.93 -15.30
CA TYR A 42 -0.92 -0.88 -15.01
C TYR A 42 -1.73 -0.50 -16.25
N ALA A 43 -1.07 -0.30 -17.39
CA ALA A 43 -1.74 0.04 -18.63
C ALA A 43 -2.65 -1.11 -19.10
N ILE A 44 -2.18 -2.36 -18.99
CA ILE A 44 -2.97 -3.56 -19.32
C ILE A 44 -4.16 -3.69 -18.36
N TYR A 45 -3.95 -3.48 -17.06
CA TYR A 45 -5.01 -3.53 -16.07
C TYR A 45 -6.07 -2.45 -16.33
N GLU A 46 -5.66 -1.20 -16.55
CA GLU A 46 -6.56 -0.10 -16.91
C GLU A 46 -7.34 -0.38 -18.21
N GLN A 47 -6.72 -1.02 -19.21
CA GLN A 47 -7.40 -1.45 -20.44
C GLN A 47 -8.39 -2.59 -20.21
N GLN A 48 -8.05 -3.58 -19.37
CA GLN A 48 -8.95 -4.65 -18.98
C GLN A 48 -10.19 -4.07 -18.28
N ILE A 49 -9.98 -3.10 -17.37
CA ILE A 49 -11.08 -2.38 -16.73
C ILE A 49 -11.95 -1.68 -17.75
N ALA A 50 -11.33 -0.95 -18.67
CA ALA A 50 -12.07 -0.23 -19.70
C ALA A 50 -12.92 -1.15 -20.58
N TYR A 51 -12.38 -2.32 -20.94
CA TYR A 51 -13.06 -3.31 -21.76
C TYR A 51 -14.25 -3.94 -21.03
N GLU A 52 -14.04 -4.45 -19.82
CA GLU A 52 -15.10 -5.08 -19.00
C GLU A 52 -16.22 -4.09 -18.68
N ALA A 53 -15.88 -2.86 -18.29
CA ALA A 53 -16.86 -1.82 -18.00
C ALA A 53 -17.76 -1.50 -19.20
N ARG A 54 -17.19 -1.42 -20.42
CA ARG A 54 -17.95 -1.19 -21.66
C ARG A 54 -18.86 -2.36 -22.02
N ILE A 55 -18.41 -3.60 -21.81
CA ILE A 55 -19.21 -4.79 -22.08
C ILE A 55 -20.40 -4.85 -21.13
N GLN A 56 -20.17 -4.60 -19.85
CA GLN A 56 -21.22 -4.66 -18.83
C GLN A 56 -22.18 -3.47 -18.93
N ASN A 57 -21.72 -2.30 -19.40
CA ASN A 57 -22.51 -1.08 -19.52
C ASN A 57 -22.40 -0.48 -20.93
N PRO A 58 -22.95 -1.15 -21.96
CA PRO A 58 -22.82 -0.69 -23.34
C PRO A 58 -23.54 0.64 -23.54
N ASN A 59 -22.93 1.54 -24.33
CA ASN A 59 -23.45 2.86 -24.68
C ASN A 59 -23.92 3.70 -23.48
N THR A 60 -23.30 3.49 -22.33
CA THR A 60 -23.64 4.16 -21.08
C THR A 60 -22.59 5.20 -20.76
N VAL A 61 -23.01 6.45 -20.55
CA VAL A 61 -22.15 7.54 -20.12
C VAL A 61 -22.86 8.26 -18.99
N LEU A 62 -22.23 8.30 -17.82
CA LEU A 62 -22.68 9.05 -16.66
C LEU A 62 -22.01 10.43 -16.71
N SER A 63 -22.82 11.47 -16.88
CA SER A 63 -22.32 12.85 -17.11
C SER A 63 -22.38 13.75 -15.88
N GLU A 64 -23.12 13.35 -14.84
CA GLU A 64 -23.34 14.14 -13.63
C GLU A 64 -22.43 13.71 -12.48
N SER A 65 -22.58 14.34 -11.31
CA SER A 65 -21.86 13.94 -10.10
C SER A 65 -22.30 12.57 -9.60
N LEU A 66 -21.35 11.80 -9.07
CA LEU A 66 -21.53 10.39 -8.72
C LEU A 66 -21.13 10.08 -7.29
N ILE A 67 -21.88 9.16 -6.70
CA ILE A 67 -21.55 8.42 -5.49
C ILE A 67 -20.99 7.06 -5.91
N ALA A 68 -19.82 6.71 -5.41
CA ALA A 68 -19.15 5.44 -5.71
C ALA A 68 -19.11 4.52 -4.47
N ILE A 69 -19.48 3.26 -4.67
CA ILE A 69 -19.30 2.18 -3.69
C ILE A 69 -18.35 1.16 -4.31
N LEU A 70 -17.16 1.03 -3.74
CA LEU A 70 -16.12 0.11 -4.19
C LEU A 70 -15.99 -1.04 -3.19
N LYS A 71 -16.40 -2.24 -3.59
CA LYS A 71 -16.22 -3.48 -2.82
C LYS A 71 -15.03 -4.24 -3.36
N VAL A 72 -14.05 -4.53 -2.52
CA VAL A 72 -12.83 -5.24 -2.91
C VAL A 72 -12.80 -6.60 -2.21
N TYR A 73 -12.64 -7.67 -2.99
CA TYR A 73 -12.54 -9.03 -2.51
C TYR A 73 -11.09 -9.54 -2.69
N TYR A 74 -10.35 -9.61 -1.58
CA TYR A 74 -8.96 -10.06 -1.59
C TYR A 74 -8.83 -11.57 -1.45
N LYS A 75 -7.83 -12.13 -2.14
CA LYS A 75 -7.51 -13.56 -2.07
C LYS A 75 -6.99 -14.00 -0.69
N SER A 76 -6.31 -13.11 0.05
CA SER A 76 -5.68 -13.46 1.32
C SER A 76 -5.70 -12.29 2.31
N GLN A 77 -5.92 -12.61 3.58
CA GLN A 77 -5.90 -11.67 4.70
C GLN A 77 -4.48 -11.23 5.12
N LYS A 78 -3.44 -12.01 4.79
CA LYS A 78 -2.09 -11.78 5.32
C LYS A 78 -1.31 -10.68 4.59
N ARG A 79 -1.49 -10.56 3.28
CA ARG A 79 -0.85 -9.54 2.44
C ARG A 79 -1.79 -9.21 1.29
N HIS A 80 -2.38 -8.03 1.34
CA HIS A 80 -3.07 -7.42 0.23
C HIS A 80 -2.52 -5.99 0.04
N PRO A 81 -2.61 -5.42 -1.16
CA PRO A 81 -2.25 -4.04 -1.38
C PRO A 81 -3.09 -3.09 -0.50
N ASP A 82 -2.55 -1.90 -0.24
CA ASP A 82 -3.25 -0.87 0.52
C ASP A 82 -4.52 -0.45 -0.22
N THR A 83 -5.68 -0.72 0.39
CA THR A 83 -6.98 -0.50 -0.22
C THR A 83 -7.22 0.96 -0.56
N THR A 84 -6.65 1.89 0.20
CA THR A 84 -6.73 3.34 -0.05
C THR A 84 -6.08 3.77 -1.37
N ASN A 85 -5.13 3.00 -1.89
CA ASN A 85 -4.41 3.31 -3.13
C ASN A 85 -5.05 2.70 -4.38
N ILE A 86 -5.95 1.72 -4.21
CA ILE A 86 -6.61 0.98 -5.28
C ILE A 86 -7.56 1.84 -6.14
N PRO A 87 -8.38 2.75 -5.56
CA PRO A 87 -9.33 3.53 -6.34
C PRO A 87 -8.71 4.29 -7.49
N LYS A 88 -7.48 4.81 -7.31
CA LYS A 88 -6.78 5.59 -8.35
C LYS A 88 -6.65 4.82 -9.66
N SER A 89 -6.14 3.59 -9.60
CA SER A 89 -6.01 2.72 -10.78
C SER A 89 -7.35 2.29 -11.36
N ILE A 90 -8.38 2.11 -10.50
CA ILE A 90 -9.70 1.70 -10.97
C ILE A 90 -10.37 2.84 -11.73
N PHE A 91 -10.42 4.04 -11.16
CA PHE A 91 -11.05 5.19 -11.80
C PHE A 91 -10.34 5.61 -13.08
N ASP A 92 -9.01 5.53 -13.15
CA ASP A 92 -8.26 5.73 -14.40
C ASP A 92 -8.75 4.76 -15.51
N GLY A 93 -9.03 3.50 -15.16
CA GLY A 93 -9.58 2.49 -16.08
C GLY A 93 -11.04 2.75 -16.47
N ILE A 94 -11.86 3.19 -15.51
CA ILE A 94 -13.28 3.51 -15.74
C ILE A 94 -13.42 4.79 -16.58
N GLU A 95 -12.57 5.81 -16.39
CA GLU A 95 -12.52 7.00 -17.26
C GLU A 95 -12.14 6.61 -18.69
N LYS A 96 -11.12 5.76 -18.87
CA LYS A 96 -10.77 5.18 -20.18
C LYS A 96 -11.90 4.38 -20.82
N SER A 97 -12.78 3.79 -20.02
CA SER A 97 -13.96 3.09 -20.53
C SER A 97 -14.96 4.04 -21.20
N GLY A 98 -14.94 5.33 -20.87
CA GLY A 98 -15.94 6.32 -21.29
C GLY A 98 -17.25 6.24 -20.50
N LEU A 99 -17.34 5.34 -19.50
CA LEU A 99 -18.50 5.23 -18.62
C LEU A 99 -18.69 6.49 -17.76
N ILE A 100 -17.59 7.13 -17.38
CA ILE A 100 -17.56 8.46 -16.76
C ILE A 100 -16.71 9.39 -17.64
N ILE A 101 -17.00 10.68 -17.59
CA ILE A 101 -16.23 11.73 -18.27
C ILE A 101 -14.89 11.97 -17.56
N ASN A 102 -14.89 12.01 -16.23
CA ASN A 102 -13.70 12.30 -15.43
C ASN A 102 -13.83 11.78 -13.98
N ASP A 103 -12.70 11.44 -13.35
CA ASP A 103 -12.65 11.00 -11.94
C ASP A 103 -13.14 12.08 -10.95
N ALA A 104 -13.08 13.37 -11.32
CA ALA A 104 -13.65 14.47 -10.54
C ALA A 104 -15.18 14.42 -10.37
N GLN A 105 -15.89 13.59 -11.17
CA GLN A 105 -17.31 13.35 -10.97
C GLN A 105 -17.60 12.57 -9.68
N ILE A 106 -16.63 11.81 -9.16
CA ILE A 106 -16.80 11.03 -7.94
C ILE A 106 -16.72 11.98 -6.74
N ARG A 107 -17.88 12.31 -6.16
CA ARG A 107 -18.00 13.23 -5.01
C ARG A 107 -17.94 12.53 -3.67
N SER A 108 -18.39 11.28 -3.63
CA SER A 108 -18.42 10.43 -2.45
C SER A 108 -17.91 9.04 -2.82
N LEU A 109 -17.02 8.48 -1.99
CA LEU A 109 -16.46 7.15 -2.20
C LEU A 109 -16.50 6.36 -0.88
N ILE A 110 -17.22 5.24 -0.88
CA ILE A 110 -17.06 4.19 0.14
C ILE A 110 -16.17 3.10 -0.44
N ILE A 111 -15.25 2.60 0.40
CA ILE A 111 -14.48 1.42 0.11
C ILE A 111 -14.81 0.36 1.17
N GLU A 112 -15.25 -0.80 0.72
CA GLU A 112 -15.54 -1.97 1.57
C GLU A 112 -14.55 -3.08 1.25
N GLU A 113 -14.00 -3.69 2.29
CA GLU A 113 -13.01 -4.76 2.17
C GLU A 113 -13.62 -6.10 2.58
N TYR A 114 -13.43 -7.09 1.72
CA TYR A 114 -13.87 -8.46 1.91
C TYR A 114 -12.75 -9.44 1.55
N TYR A 115 -12.90 -10.68 1.99
CA TYR A 115 -11.96 -11.77 1.70
C TYR A 115 -12.68 -12.89 0.97
N ASP A 116 -12.20 -13.22 -0.22
CA ASP A 116 -12.70 -14.31 -1.06
C ASP A 116 -11.49 -14.97 -1.75
N SER A 117 -11.08 -16.12 -1.22
CA SER A 117 -9.91 -16.85 -1.70
C SER A 117 -10.15 -17.57 -3.03
N GLU A 118 -11.41 -17.87 -3.34
CA GLU A 118 -11.82 -18.62 -4.53
C GLU A 118 -12.03 -17.67 -5.70
N ASN A 119 -12.71 -16.54 -5.46
CA ASN A 119 -13.08 -15.59 -6.49
C ASN A 119 -12.72 -14.13 -6.15
N PRO A 120 -11.42 -13.79 -6.13
CA PRO A 120 -10.98 -12.42 -5.88
C PRO A 120 -11.43 -11.51 -7.03
N ARG A 121 -12.02 -10.37 -6.68
CA ARG A 121 -12.60 -9.42 -7.64
C ARG A 121 -12.75 -8.05 -7.01
N PHE A 122 -13.11 -7.06 -7.80
CA PHE A 122 -13.73 -5.86 -7.24
C PHE A 122 -15.09 -5.62 -7.91
N GLU A 123 -15.98 -5.00 -7.15
CA GLU A 123 -17.27 -4.54 -7.61
C GLU A 123 -17.34 -3.03 -7.38
N LEU A 124 -17.58 -2.28 -8.45
CA LEU A 124 -17.78 -0.84 -8.40
C LEU A 124 -19.23 -0.54 -8.76
N GLU A 125 -19.90 0.19 -7.89
CA GLU A 125 -21.25 0.69 -8.12
C GLU A 125 -21.20 2.22 -8.16
N LEU A 126 -21.78 2.81 -9.21
CA LEU A 126 -21.84 4.25 -9.45
C LEU A 126 -23.29 4.70 -9.46
N PHE A 127 -23.62 5.72 -8.66
CA PHE A 127 -24.97 6.27 -8.53
C PHE A 127 -24.97 7.77 -8.81
N ALA A 128 -25.95 8.25 -9.57
CA ALA A 128 -26.18 9.67 -9.81
C ALA A 128 -26.60 10.41 -8.53
N GLU A 129 -25.85 11.44 -8.16
CA GLU A 129 -26.11 12.25 -6.95
C GLU A 129 -27.43 13.01 -7.03
N SER A 130 -27.96 13.27 -8.24
CA SER A 130 -29.28 13.91 -8.39
C SER A 130 -30.45 13.03 -7.95
N LYS A 131 -30.27 11.71 -7.90
CA LYS A 131 -31.33 10.73 -7.61
C LYS A 131 -31.09 9.93 -6.35
N TYR A 132 -29.83 9.79 -5.95
CA TYR A 132 -29.43 8.96 -4.82
C TYR A 132 -28.68 9.82 -3.79
N SER A 133 -29.01 9.60 -2.52
CA SER A 133 -28.30 10.16 -1.38
C SER A 133 -27.79 9.03 -0.48
N MET A 134 -26.80 9.34 0.36
CA MET A 134 -26.15 8.38 1.23
C MET A 134 -25.99 8.96 2.63
N ASP A 135 -26.60 8.29 3.61
CA ASP A 135 -26.61 8.72 5.00
C ASP A 135 -25.76 7.79 5.87
N PHE A 136 -24.86 8.34 6.67
CA PHE A 136 -24.02 7.58 7.60
C PHE A 136 -24.31 7.95 9.05
N GLN A 137 -24.42 6.92 9.90
CA GLN A 137 -24.55 7.13 11.34
C GLN A 137 -23.56 6.26 12.12
N ILE A 138 -22.67 6.90 12.87
CA ILE A 138 -21.75 6.21 13.78
C ILE A 138 -22.50 5.94 15.09
N LYS A 139 -22.72 4.67 15.40
CA LYS A 139 -23.38 4.23 16.64
C LYS A 139 -22.41 3.45 17.51
N LYS A 140 -22.53 3.61 18.82
CA LYS A 140 -21.88 2.72 19.77
C LYS A 140 -22.52 1.34 19.68
N ARG A 141 -21.72 0.29 19.52
CA ARG A 141 -22.21 -1.08 19.53
C ARG A 141 -22.63 -1.47 20.95
N ASN A 142 -23.76 -2.18 21.07
CA ASN A 142 -24.26 -2.68 22.35
C ASN A 142 -23.37 -3.80 22.90
N THR A 143 -22.74 -4.57 22.02
CA THR A 143 -21.78 -5.64 22.33
C THR A 143 -20.41 -5.30 21.75
N ALA A 144 -19.36 -5.48 22.55
CA ALA A 144 -17.99 -5.28 22.09
C ALA A 144 -17.55 -6.48 21.23
N GLU A 145 -17.11 -6.21 20.01
CA GLU A 145 -16.44 -7.21 19.17
C GLU A 145 -14.96 -7.32 19.58
N LYS A 146 -14.34 -8.46 19.26
CA LYS A 146 -12.91 -8.66 19.51
C LYS A 146 -12.11 -7.64 18.71
N PRO A 147 -11.27 -6.82 19.35
CA PRO A 147 -10.45 -5.85 18.65
C PRO A 147 -9.42 -6.55 17.76
N ILE A 148 -9.16 -5.98 16.59
CA ILE A 148 -8.03 -6.37 15.73
C ILE A 148 -6.85 -5.48 16.11
N GLU A 149 -5.87 -6.07 16.79
CA GLU A 149 -4.64 -5.38 17.20
C GLU A 149 -3.64 -5.37 16.03
N TYR A 150 -3.14 -4.19 15.67
CA TYR A 150 -2.15 -4.02 14.60
C TYR A 150 -0.75 -3.90 15.19
N ASN A 151 0.19 -4.70 14.66
CA ASN A 151 1.60 -4.63 15.04
C ASN A 151 2.42 -3.86 14.00
N PRO A 152 3.55 -3.24 14.41
CA PRO A 152 4.51 -2.66 13.47
C PRO A 152 4.97 -3.69 12.42
N PRO A 153 5.30 -3.26 11.20
CA PRO A 153 5.76 -4.15 10.14
C PRO A 153 6.99 -4.96 10.61
N SER A 154 7.06 -6.22 10.19
CA SER A 154 8.07 -7.19 10.64
C SER A 154 9.51 -6.68 10.56
N ASN A 155 9.80 -5.79 9.60
CA ASN A 155 11.12 -5.20 9.39
C ASN A 155 11.53 -4.14 10.43
N LYS A 156 10.61 -3.72 11.30
CA LYS A 156 10.84 -2.78 12.41
C LYS A 156 10.75 -3.44 13.80
N LYS A 157 10.71 -4.78 13.88
CA LYS A 157 10.69 -5.50 15.17
C LYS A 157 11.87 -5.18 16.10
N ASN A 158 12.93 -4.55 15.59
CA ASN A 158 14.11 -4.13 16.38
C ASN A 158 14.23 -2.61 16.61
N SER A 159 13.27 -1.78 16.17
CA SER A 159 13.24 -0.38 16.62
C SER A 159 12.29 -0.30 17.82
N SER A 160 12.86 -0.42 19.00
CA SER A 160 12.23 -0.17 20.29
C SER A 160 11.45 1.15 20.24
N LEU A 161 10.13 1.05 20.11
CA LEU A 161 9.23 2.14 20.46
C LEU A 161 8.65 1.75 21.82
N PHE A 162 9.04 2.54 22.82
CA PHE A 162 8.70 2.43 24.25
C PHE A 162 9.47 1.38 25.05
N ASP A 163 10.77 1.62 25.21
CA ASP A 163 11.49 1.13 26.39
C ASP A 163 11.48 2.26 27.43
N ASN A 164 10.46 2.26 28.31
CA ASN A 164 10.54 2.98 29.57
C ASN A 164 11.48 2.18 30.48
N THR A 165 12.79 2.25 30.23
CA THR A 165 13.80 1.60 31.06
C THR A 165 13.95 2.36 32.37
N VAL A 166 13.22 1.92 33.39
CA VAL A 166 13.66 2.05 34.77
C VAL A 166 14.78 1.02 34.99
N GLY A 167 16.01 1.52 35.01
CA GLY A 167 17.14 1.03 35.81
C GLY A 167 17.56 -0.44 35.72
N LYS A 168 18.68 -0.70 35.03
CA LYS A 168 19.81 -1.47 35.58
C LYS A 168 21.07 -1.24 34.73
N LYS A 169 22.01 -0.44 35.26
CA LYS A 169 23.37 -0.33 34.75
C LYS A 169 24.08 -1.67 34.98
N HIS A 170 24.26 -2.48 33.95
CA HIS A 170 25.31 -3.50 33.91
C HIS A 170 26.50 -2.92 33.14
N THR A 171 27.52 -2.50 33.87
CA THR A 171 28.84 -2.16 33.33
C THR A 171 29.52 -3.43 32.85
N LEU A 172 29.30 -3.81 31.58
CA LEU A 172 30.09 -4.85 30.91
C LEU A 172 31.21 -4.15 30.14
N SER A 173 32.45 -4.30 30.59
CA SER A 173 33.62 -3.77 29.90
C SER A 173 33.70 -4.33 28.47
N PRO A 174 33.95 -3.52 27.43
CA PRO A 174 34.05 -3.99 26.05
C PRO A 174 35.19 -5.00 25.91
N THR A 175 34.92 -6.20 25.38
CA THR A 175 35.92 -7.25 25.15
C THR A 175 36.28 -7.33 23.66
N CYS A 176 37.55 -7.59 23.36
CA CYS A 176 38.03 -7.78 22.00
C CYS A 176 37.66 -9.18 21.49
N GLU A 177 37.04 -9.28 20.32
CA GLU A 177 36.66 -10.57 19.71
C GLU A 177 37.86 -11.43 19.27
N ILE A 178 39.03 -10.82 19.08
CA ILE A 178 40.22 -11.53 18.58
C ILE A 178 41.04 -12.15 19.72
N CYS A 179 41.18 -11.44 20.85
CA CYS A 179 41.98 -11.92 21.98
C CYS A 179 41.18 -12.22 23.24
N GLY A 180 39.88 -11.96 23.25
CA GLY A 180 39.01 -12.15 24.42
C GLY A 180 39.30 -11.23 25.60
N LYS A 181 40.26 -10.29 25.49
CA LYS A 181 40.65 -9.41 26.59
C LYS A 181 39.73 -8.19 26.69
N SER A 182 39.42 -7.79 27.92
CA SER A 182 38.71 -6.54 28.21
C SER A 182 39.57 -5.33 27.81
N ILE A 183 38.99 -4.44 27.00
CA ILE A 183 39.62 -3.19 26.57
C ILE A 183 39.31 -2.14 27.62
N LYS A 184 40.35 -1.66 28.30
CA LYS A 184 40.23 -0.69 29.40
C LYS A 184 40.15 0.75 28.89
N ASP A 185 40.79 1.03 27.76
CA ASP A 185 40.88 2.37 27.18
C ASP A 185 40.00 2.49 25.93
N GLU A 186 39.08 3.45 25.93
CA GLU A 186 38.16 3.70 24.82
C GLU A 186 38.89 4.03 23.50
N LYS A 187 40.10 4.60 23.58
CA LYS A 187 40.93 4.94 22.41
C LYS A 187 41.50 3.74 21.66
N ASP A 188 41.50 2.56 22.29
CA ASP A 188 42.00 1.33 21.69
C ASP A 188 40.88 0.46 21.11
N ILE A 189 39.63 0.93 21.14
CA ILE A 189 38.47 0.28 20.57
C ILE A 189 38.37 0.59 19.07
N ILE A 190 38.30 -0.45 18.25
CA ILE A 190 38.09 -0.37 16.81
C ILE A 190 36.84 -1.16 16.45
N TYR A 191 35.93 -0.51 15.71
CA TYR A 191 34.66 -1.10 15.28
C TYR A 191 34.75 -1.59 13.83
N GLY A 192 34.41 -2.86 13.61
CA GLY A 192 34.23 -3.47 12.29
C GLY A 192 32.75 -3.74 12.00
N ASN A 193 32.41 -3.97 10.72
CA ASN A 193 31.08 -4.42 10.28
C ASN A 193 29.90 -3.55 10.79
N LYS A 194 29.98 -2.23 10.57
CA LYS A 194 28.96 -1.26 11.04
C LYS A 194 28.70 -1.36 12.56
N GLY A 195 29.74 -1.59 13.34
CA GLY A 195 29.68 -1.64 14.81
C GLY A 195 29.35 -3.01 15.40
N LYS A 196 29.26 -4.07 14.58
CA LYS A 196 28.97 -5.43 15.05
C LYS A 196 30.18 -6.16 15.62
N THR A 197 31.39 -5.71 15.29
CA THR A 197 32.63 -6.39 15.67
C THR A 197 33.51 -5.41 16.44
N LEU A 198 33.99 -5.81 17.63
CA LEU A 198 34.83 -4.98 18.49
C LEU A 198 36.24 -5.57 18.63
N ILE A 199 37.26 -4.84 18.17
CA ILE A 199 38.65 -5.28 18.09
C ILE A 199 39.57 -4.27 18.80
N CYS A 200 40.56 -4.77 19.54
CA CYS A 200 41.58 -3.90 20.14
C CYS A 200 42.68 -3.53 19.12
N LYS A 201 43.19 -2.29 19.22
CA LYS A 201 44.27 -1.77 18.36
C LYS A 201 45.52 -2.68 18.27
N PRO A 202 45.98 -3.35 19.35
CA PRO A 202 47.09 -4.31 19.27
C PRO A 202 46.79 -5.54 18.40
N CYS A 203 45.55 -6.04 18.41
CA CYS A 203 45.15 -7.17 17.58
C CYS A 203 45.09 -6.77 16.10
N LEU A 204 44.62 -5.56 15.79
CA LEU A 204 44.61 -5.07 14.41
C LEU A 204 46.03 -4.92 13.86
N LYS A 205 46.97 -4.38 14.65
CA LYS A 205 48.38 -4.22 14.24
C LYS A 205 49.14 -5.54 14.03
N LYS A 206 48.64 -6.67 14.55
CA LYS A 206 49.23 -7.99 14.29
C LYS A 206 48.70 -8.65 13.02
N LEU A 207 47.58 -8.14 12.49
CA LEU A 207 46.91 -8.65 11.29
C LEU A 207 47.22 -7.84 10.03
N LEU A 208 47.86 -6.67 10.21
CA LEU A 208 48.49 -5.86 9.17
C LEU A 208 49.99 -6.17 9.15
#